data_AF-A0A0C2CXK8-F1
#
_entry.id   AF-A0A0C2CXK8-F1
#
_cell.length_a   1.000
_cell.length_b   1.000
_cell.length_c   1.000
_cell.angle_alpha   90.00
_cell.angle_beta   90.00
_cell.angle_gamma   90.00
#
_symmetry.space_group_name_H-M   'P 1'
#
loop_
_entity.id
_entity.type
_entity.pdbx_description
1 polymer ?
#
loop_
_entity_poly.entity_id
_entity_poly.type
_entity_poly.pdbx_seq_one_letter_code
_entity_poly.pdbx_strand_id
1 'polypeptide(L)'
;MICNYFQDYAEHYQLHKHIKFNHKVTNIRKAPDYLNTGRWFVDYTDSAGAAQSDRFDAVLLCIGHHKIPHWPEKWPGQDEFKGRILHSHDYKEPTG
;
A
#
# COMPACT_ATOMS: atom_id res chain seq x y z
N MET A 1 -14.38 14.83 -5.98
CA MET A 1 -14.23 16.09 -5.23
C MET A 1 -12.93 16.16 -4.43
N ILE A 2 -12.54 15.18 -3.58
CA ILE A 2 -11.21 15.20 -2.94
C ILE A 2 -10.06 14.61 -3.79
N CYS A 3 -10.37 13.62 -4.63
CA CYS A 3 -9.37 13.04 -5.54
C CYS A 3 -8.79 14.10 -6.48
N ASN A 4 -9.65 14.94 -7.08
CA ASN A 4 -9.23 16.03 -7.97
C ASN A 4 -8.28 16.99 -7.25
N TYR A 5 -8.58 17.39 -6.00
CA TYR A 5 -7.67 18.20 -5.20
C TYR A 5 -6.27 17.58 -5.07
N PHE A 6 -6.17 16.26 -4.88
CA PHE A 6 -4.86 15.59 -4.82
C PHE A 6 -4.15 15.54 -6.17
N GLN A 7 -4.89 15.40 -7.27
CA GLN A 7 -4.31 15.49 -8.61
C GLN A 7 -3.79 16.91 -8.86
N ASP A 8 -4.60 17.94 -8.59
CA ASP A 8 -4.22 19.35 -8.72
C ASP A 8 -3.00 19.69 -7.86
N TYR A 9 -2.93 19.15 -6.64
CA TYR A 9 -1.78 19.32 -5.75
C TYR A 9 -0.52 18.67 -6.33
N ALA A 10 -0.62 17.43 -6.82
CA ALA A 10 0.50 16.72 -7.42
C ALA A 10 1.00 17.40 -8.71
N GLU A 11 0.09 17.96 -9.50
CA GLU A 11 0.41 18.76 -10.69
C GLU A 11 1.09 20.08 -10.31
N HIS A 12 0.52 20.84 -9.38
CA HIS A 12 1.04 22.14 -8.95
C HIS A 12 2.49 22.07 -8.47
N TYR A 13 2.83 21.05 -7.67
CA TYR A 13 4.19 20.82 -7.16
C TYR A 13 5.03 19.88 -8.04
N GLN A 14 4.53 19.47 -9.21
CA GLN A 14 5.22 18.60 -10.18
C GLN A 14 5.71 17.27 -9.57
N LEU A 15 4.90 16.63 -8.72
CA LEU A 15 5.30 15.45 -7.96
C LEU A 15 5.35 14.18 -8.81
N HIS A 16 4.59 14.12 -9.92
CA HIS A 16 4.49 12.93 -10.77
C HIS A 16 5.85 12.43 -11.29
N LYS A 17 6.83 13.32 -11.50
CA LYS A 17 8.18 12.94 -11.95
C LYS A 17 8.95 12.06 -10.96
N HIS A 18 8.53 12.04 -9.70
CA HIS A 18 9.14 11.25 -8.63
C HIS A 18 8.35 9.95 -8.33
N ILE A 19 7.20 9.75 -8.97
CA ILE A 19 6.31 8.62 -8.69
C ILE A 19 6.45 7.59 -9.80
N LYS A 20 6.87 6.38 -9.43
CA LYS A 20 6.84 5.22 -10.33
C LYS A 20 5.57 4.41 -10.07
N PHE A 21 4.55 4.59 -10.92
CA PHE A 21 3.33 3.79 -10.86
C PHE A 21 3.59 2.34 -11.28
N ASN A 22 2.72 1.41 -10.87
CA ASN A 22 2.87 -0.02 -11.14
C ASN A 22 4.21 -0.62 -10.64
N HIS A 23 4.77 -0.04 -9.56
CA HIS A 23 5.94 -0.58 -8.88
C HIS A 23 5.54 -1.05 -7.49
N LYS A 24 5.57 -2.36 -7.25
CA LYS A 24 5.17 -2.93 -5.97
C LYS A 24 6.41 -3.20 -5.13
N VAL A 25 6.61 -2.42 -4.07
CA VAL A 25 7.62 -2.72 -3.05
C VAL A 25 7.25 -4.02 -2.34
N THR A 26 8.17 -4.99 -2.33
CA THR A 26 7.97 -6.32 -1.74
C THR A 26 8.76 -6.49 -0.45
N ASN A 27 9.90 -5.81 -0.30
CA ASN A 27 10.73 -5.90 0.89
C ASN A 27 11.58 -4.64 1.08
N ILE A 28 11.86 -4.29 2.34
CA ILE A 28 12.76 -3.20 2.72
C ILE A 28 13.70 -3.75 3.78
N ARG A 29 15.00 -3.68 3.54
CA ARG A 29 16.01 -4.25 4.43
C ARG A 29 17.21 -3.33 4.56
N LYS A 30 17.86 -3.37 5.72
CA LYS A 30 19.11 -2.64 5.94
C LYS A 30 20.18 -3.11 4.95
N ALA A 31 20.95 -2.19 4.39
CA ALA A 31 22.10 -2.54 3.57
C ALA A 31 23.19 -3.24 4.43
N PRO A 32 24.08 -4.06 3.83
CA PRO A 32 25.17 -4.70 4.55
C PRO A 32 26.06 -3.71 5.33
N ASP A 33 26.25 -2.50 4.78
CA ASP A 33 27.02 -1.40 5.35
C ASP A 33 26.16 -0.41 6.16
N TYR A 34 24.96 -0.81 6.59
CA TYR A 34 24.00 0.07 7.28
C TYR A 34 24.59 0.74 8.53
N LEU A 35 25.38 0.04 9.34
CA LEU A 35 25.93 0.61 10.57
C LEU A 35 26.84 1.83 10.30
N ASN A 36 27.42 1.91 9.10
CA ASN A 36 28.27 3.02 8.69
C ASN A 36 27.53 4.04 7.83
N THR A 37 26.53 3.62 7.05
CA THR A 37 25.89 4.46 6.02
C THR A 37 24.43 4.81 6.29
N GLY A 38 23.73 4.05 7.13
CA GLY A 38 22.28 4.17 7.34
C GLY A 38 21.40 3.75 6.16
N ARG A 39 21.99 3.17 5.10
CA ARG A 39 21.31 2.92 3.81
C ARG A 39 20.44 1.68 3.78
N TRP A 40 19.40 1.72 2.95
CA TRP A 40 18.43 0.64 2.80
C TRP A 40 18.48 0.05 1.41
N PHE A 41 18.24 -1.25 1.29
CA PHE A 41 17.82 -1.90 0.05
C PHE A 41 16.30 -1.99 0.02
N VAL A 42 15.73 -1.60 -1.12
CA VAL A 42 14.29 -1.70 -1.41
C VAL A 42 14.13 -2.64 -2.58
N ASP A 43 13.53 -3.80 -2.30
CA ASP A 43 13.20 -4.79 -3.32
C ASP A 43 11.78 -4.51 -3.82
N TYR A 44 11.59 -4.50 -5.14
CA TYR A 44 10.30 -4.21 -5.75
C TYR A 44 10.10 -4.96 -7.06
N THR A 45 8.85 -5.11 -7.46
CA THR A 45 8.48 -5.54 -8.81
C THR A 45 8.21 -4.28 -9.64
N ASP A 46 8.89 -4.13 -10.78
CA ASP A 46 8.70 -2.99 -11.69
C ASP A 46 7.44 -3.11 -12.55
N SER A 47 7.21 -2.12 -13.42
CA SER A 47 6.04 -2.09 -14.29
C SER A 47 6.01 -3.19 -15.37
N ALA A 48 7.15 -3.83 -15.65
CA ALA A 48 7.23 -5.00 -16.54
C ALA A 48 7.02 -6.32 -15.79
N GLY A 49 6.83 -6.27 -14.46
CA GLY A 49 6.70 -7.46 -13.63
C GLY A 49 8.05 -8.07 -13.22
N ALA A 50 9.17 -7.41 -13.51
CA ALA A 50 10.49 -7.93 -13.16
C ALA A 50 10.89 -7.53 -11.73
N ALA A 51 11.61 -8.42 -11.05
CA ALA A 51 12.14 -8.15 -9.71
C ALA A 51 13.38 -7.27 -9.80
N GLN A 52 13.40 -6.21 -8.99
CA GLN A 52 14.47 -5.21 -8.90
C GLN A 52 14.87 -4.99 -7.43
N SER A 53 16.06 -4.44 -7.21
CA SER A 53 16.54 -4.02 -5.89
C SER A 53 17.41 -2.78 -6.02
N ASP A 54 17.02 -1.70 -5.35
CA ASP A 54 17.75 -0.43 -5.36
C ASP A 54 18.18 -0.02 -3.95
N ARG A 55 19.26 0.77 -3.86
CA ARG A 55 19.80 1.28 -2.59
C ARG A 55 19.42 2.75 -2.39
N PHE A 56 18.90 3.08 -1.21
CA PHE A 56 18.46 4.43 -0.83
C PHE A 56 19.10 4.88 0.50
N ASP A 57 19.30 6.19 0.64
CA ASP A 57 19.82 6.78 1.89
C ASP A 57 18.79 6.77 3.03
N ALA A 58 17.50 6.87 2.69
CA ALA A 58 16.40 6.82 3.65
C ALA A 58 15.13 6.25 3.01
N VAL A 59 14.19 5.80 3.86
CA VAL A 59 12.88 5.29 3.43
C VAL A 59 11.78 5.92 4.29
N LEU A 60 10.74 6.43 3.63
CA LEU A 60 9.52 6.91 4.28
C LEU A 60 8.36 5.96 3.95
N LEU A 61 7.68 5.44 4.97
CA LEU A 61 6.55 4.53 4.80
C LEU A 61 5.23 5.31 4.73
N CYS A 62 4.55 5.24 3.58
CA CYS A 62 3.29 5.92 3.31
C CYS A 62 2.18 4.94 2.85
N ILE A 63 2.08 3.77 3.50
CA ILE A 63 1.23 2.65 3.03
C ILE A 63 -0.25 2.73 3.48
N GLY A 64 -0.58 3.67 4.36
CA GLY A 64 -1.88 3.73 5.03
C GLY A 64 -2.12 2.55 5.98
N HIS A 65 -3.25 2.55 6.70
CA HIS A 65 -3.59 1.49 7.66
C HIS A 65 -5.02 0.94 7.52
N HIS A 66 -5.85 1.52 6.64
CA HIS A 66 -7.25 1.11 6.43
C HIS A 66 -7.47 0.12 5.27
N LYS A 67 -6.38 -0.48 4.75
CA LYS A 67 -6.47 -1.40 3.60
C LYS A 67 -6.87 -2.81 4.02
N ILE A 68 -6.35 -3.32 5.13
CA ILE A 68 -6.60 -4.71 5.55
C ILE A 68 -7.80 -4.71 6.51
N PRO A 69 -8.90 -5.41 6.18
CA PRO A 69 -10.06 -5.49 7.07
C PRO A 69 -9.70 -6.22 8.37
N HIS A 70 -10.19 -5.72 9.49
CA HIS A 70 -10.03 -6.36 10.79
C HIS A 70 -11.35 -7.03 11.18
N TRP A 71 -11.39 -8.35 11.02
CA TRP A 71 -12.54 -9.15 11.42
C TRP A 71 -12.46 -9.50 12.91
N PRO A 72 -13.58 -9.41 13.65
CA PRO A 72 -13.64 -9.96 15.00
C PRO A 72 -13.50 -11.48 14.96
N GLU A 73 -13.23 -12.07 16.13
CA GLU A 73 -13.36 -13.51 16.33
C GLU A 73 -14.77 -13.98 15.95
N LYS A 74 -14.86 -15.24 15.51
CA LYS A 74 -16.16 -15.78 15.13
C LYS A 74 -17.11 -15.79 16.33
N TRP A 75 -18.32 -15.25 16.17
CA TRP A 75 -19.33 -15.28 17.22
C TRP A 75 -20.15 -16.59 17.17
N PRO A 76 -20.72 -17.04 18.30
CA PRO A 76 -21.57 -18.23 18.33
C PRO A 76 -22.73 -18.14 17.33
N GLY A 77 -22.92 -19.18 16.51
CA GLY A 77 -23.96 -19.22 15.48
C GLY A 77 -23.63 -18.46 14.18
N GLN A 78 -22.45 -17.86 14.06
CA GLN A 78 -22.05 -17.15 12.82
C GLN A 78 -22.09 -18.06 11.58
N ASP A 79 -21.64 -19.31 11.71
CA ASP A 79 -21.61 -20.27 10.60
C ASP A 79 -23.02 -20.82 10.23
N GLU A 80 -24.02 -20.62 11.09
CA GLU A 80 -25.41 -21.00 10.84
C GLU A 80 -26.19 -19.93 10.07
N PHE A 81 -25.65 -18.70 10.00
CA PHE A 81 -26.27 -17.60 9.28
C PHE A 81 -26.26 -17.87 7.76
N LYS A 82 -27.45 -17.91 7.16
CA LYS A 82 -27.63 -18.21 5.73
C LYS A 82 -27.49 -17.00 4.80
N GLY A 83 -27.34 -15.80 5.37
CA GLY A 83 -27.19 -14.56 4.60
C GLY A 83 -25.73 -14.24 4.29
N ARG A 84 -25.51 -13.08 3.66
CA ARG A 84 -24.16 -12.57 3.36
C ARG A 84 -23.64 -11.72 4.52
N ILE A 85 -22.46 -12.08 5.04
CA ILE A 85 -21.70 -11.26 5.99
C ILE A 85 -20.63 -10.51 5.22
N LEU A 86 -20.47 -9.20 5.49
CA LEU A 86 -19.51 -8.33 4.81
C LEU A 86 -18.77 -7.47 5.83
N HIS A 87 -17.50 -7.16 5.55
CA HIS A 87 -16.81 -6.07 6.22
C HIS A 87 -17.08 -4.77 5.47
N SER A 88 -17.10 -3.62 6.17
CA SER A 88 -17.34 -2.31 5.55
C SER A 88 -16.39 -1.99 4.40
N HIS A 89 -15.17 -2.52 4.46
CA HIS A 89 -14.15 -2.48 3.40
C HIS A 89 -14.67 -2.95 2.03
N ASP A 90 -15.52 -3.98 2.01
CA ASP A 90 -16.01 -4.63 0.79
C ASP A 90 -17.30 -3.98 0.24
N TYR A 91 -17.98 -3.17 1.06
CA TYR A 91 -19.19 -2.47 0.65
C TYR A 91 -18.87 -1.32 -0.32
N LYS A 92 -19.66 -1.18 -1.40
CA LYS A 92 -19.48 -0.11 -2.41
C LYS A 92 -20.77 0.68 -2.65
N GLU A 93 -21.87 -0.01 -2.92
CA GLU A 93 -23.13 0.60 -3.33
C GLU A 93 -24.32 -0.10 -2.67
N PRO A 94 -25.43 0.62 -2.43
CA PRO A 94 -26.59 0.09 -1.73
C PRO A 94 -27.44 -0.87 -2.58
N THR A 95 -27.30 -0.84 -3.90
CA THR A 95 -28.16 -1.61 -4.83
C THR A 95 -27.68 -3.04 -5.08
N GLY A 96 -26.49 -3.41 -4.62
CA GLY A 96 -25.94 -4.76 -4.76
C GLY A 96 -25.21 -4.99 -6.09
#